data_AF-A0A0S3TMI2-F1
#
_entry.id   AF-A0A0S3TMI2-F1
#
_cell.length_a   1.000
_cell.length_b   1.000
_cell.length_c   1.000
_cell.angle_alpha   90.00
_cell.angle_beta   90.00
_cell.angle_gamma   90.00
#
_symmetry.space_group_name_H-M   'P 1'
#
loop_
_entity.id
_entity.type
_entity.pdbx_description
1 polymer ?
#
loop_
_entity_poly.entity_id
_entity_poly.type
_entity_poly.pdbx_seq_one_letter_code
_entity_poly.pdbx_strand_id
1 'polypeptide(L)' 'MMTQSQPSVTPKLEEPKFGFNEYAERLNGRAAMIGFILMVLIEYFTDKGVLSWLGLK' A
#
# COMPACT_ATOMS: atom_id res chain seq x y z
N MET A 1 -2.75 -6.57 -51.75
CA MET A 1 -1.89 -6.87 -50.60
C MET A 1 -1.87 -5.64 -49.72
N MET A 2 -2.53 -5.65 -48.57
CA MET A 2 -2.54 -4.51 -47.64
C MET A 2 -1.45 -4.75 -46.60
N THR A 3 -0.39 -3.93 -46.64
CA THR A 3 0.68 -3.93 -45.65
C THR A 3 0.18 -3.27 -44.37
N GLN A 4 -0.07 -4.07 -43.33
CA GLN A 4 -0.37 -3.55 -42.00
C GLN A 4 0.94 -3.10 -41.32
N SER A 5 1.05 -1.80 -41.06
CA SER A 5 2.17 -1.21 -40.33
C SER A 5 2.11 -1.62 -38.86
N GLN A 6 2.89 -2.62 -38.47
CA GLN A 6 3.09 -2.92 -37.06
C GLN A 6 4.17 -1.98 -36.48
N PRO A 7 3.91 -1.31 -35.34
CA PRO A 7 4.91 -0.46 -34.69
C PRO A 7 6.07 -1.31 -34.14
N SER A 8 7.31 -0.94 -34.48
CA SER A 8 8.54 -1.67 -34.13
C SER A 8 9.00 -1.45 -32.67
N VAL A 9 8.36 -0.54 -31.94
CA VAL A 9 8.74 -0.20 -30.55
C VAL A 9 7.51 -0.15 -29.66
N THR A 10 7.49 -0.99 -28.63
CA THR A 10 6.53 -0.88 -27.53
C THR A 10 6.92 0.33 -26.67
N PRO A 11 6.08 1.38 -26.56
CA PRO A 11 6.38 2.50 -25.67
C PRO A 11 6.45 1.98 -24.23
N LYS A 12 7.55 2.26 -23.53
CA LYS A 12 7.64 2.05 -22.09
C LYS A 12 6.73 3.08 -21.43
N LEU A 13 5.52 2.66 -21.08
CA LEU A 13 4.63 3.46 -20.26
C LEU A 13 5.26 3.59 -18.88
N GLU A 14 5.50 4.82 -18.42
CA GLU A 14 5.92 5.05 -17.05
C GLU A 14 4.78 4.62 -16.12
N GLU A 15 5.09 3.78 -15.13
CA GLU A 15 4.10 3.37 -14.15
C GLU A 15 3.60 4.62 -13.39
N PRO A 16 2.28 4.81 -13.28
CA PRO A 16 1.73 5.97 -12.61
C PRO A 16 2.14 5.92 -11.13
N LYS A 17 3.05 6.80 -10.72
CA LYS A 17 3.57 6.89 -9.33
C LYS A 17 2.53 7.28 -8.29
N PHE A 18 1.38 7.80 -8.72
CA PHE A 18 0.28 8.24 -7.86
C PHE A 18 -0.97 7.39 -8.06
N GLY A 19 -1.73 7.19 -6.99
CA GLY A 19 -2.94 6.35 -6.98
C GLY A 19 -2.67 4.91 -6.56
N PHE A 20 -3.56 4.01 -6.95
CA PHE A 20 -3.42 2.58 -6.71
C PHE A 20 -2.44 1.97 -7.72
N ASN A 21 -1.17 1.91 -7.33
CA ASN A 21 -0.11 1.22 -8.07
C ASN A 21 0.62 0.24 -7.13
N GLU A 22 1.30 -0.74 -7.72
CA GLU A 22 1.94 -1.83 -6.99
C GLU A 22 2.97 -1.33 -5.95
N TYR A 23 3.67 -0.23 -6.26
CA TYR A 23 4.62 0.38 -5.32
C TYR A 23 3.91 0.94 -4.09
N ALA A 24 2.83 1.70 -4.29
CA ALA A 24 2.04 2.29 -3.22
C ALA A 24 1.37 1.22 -2.36
N GLU A 25 0.83 0.16 -2.97
CA GLU A 25 0.24 -0.97 -2.27
C GLU A 25 1.27 -1.70 -1.39
N ARG A 26 2.46 -1.98 -1.93
CA ARG A 26 3.56 -2.58 -1.15
C ARG A 26 4.01 -1.70 0.01
N LEU A 27 4.11 -0.40 -0.22
CA LEU A 27 4.51 0.56 0.83
C LEU A 27 3.46 0.63 1.94
N ASN A 28 2.19 0.78 1.57
CA ASN A 28 1.07 0.81 2.51
C ASN A 28 0.93 -0.51 3.28
N GLY A 29 1.12 -1.65 2.62
CA GLY A 29 1.11 -2.97 3.25
C GLY A 29 2.19 -3.12 4.33
N ARG A 30 3.42 -2.65 4.06
CA ARG A 30 4.51 -2.65 5.05
C ARG A 30 4.19 -1.73 6.23
N ALA A 31 3.68 -0.53 5.95
CA ALA A 31 3.27 0.40 6.99
C ALA A 31 2.17 -0.21 7.88
N ALA A 32 1.21 -0.93 7.29
CA ALA A 32 0.17 -1.64 8.03
C ALA A 32 0.73 -2.76 8.92
N MET A 33 1.67 -3.57 8.43
CA MET A 33 2.32 -4.61 9.25
C MET A 33 3.05 -4.02 10.46
N ILE A 34 3.80 -2.93 10.26
CA ILE A 34 4.49 -2.23 11.35
C ILE A 34 3.47 -1.64 12.33
N GLY A 35 2.44 -0.96 11.82
CA GLY A 35 1.37 -0.38 12.64
C GLY A 35 0.64 -1.41 13.49
N PHE A 36 0.39 -2.60 12.95
CA PHE A 36 -0.25 -3.70 13.68
C PHE A 36 0.63 -4.23 14.81
N ILE A 37 1.92 -4.44 14.56
CA ILE A 37 2.86 -4.86 15.62
C ILE A 37 2.95 -3.80 16.72
N LEU A 38 3.07 -2.53 16.34
CA LEU A 38 3.10 -1.42 17.29
C LEU A 38 1.80 -1.33 18.12
N MET A 39 0.64 -1.55 17.49
CA MET A 39 -0.65 -1.59 18.16
C MET A 39 -0.65 -2.64 19.28
N VAL A 40 -0.22 -3.86 18.98
CA VAL A 40 -0.14 -4.95 19.98
C VAL A 40 0.84 -4.62 21.10
N LEU A 41 2.02 -4.07 20.77
CA LEU A 41 3.02 -3.70 21.77
C LEU A 41 2.50 -2.61 22.71
N ILE A 42 1.88 -1.56 22.17
CA ILE A 42 1.31 -0.47 22.97
C ILE A 42 0.22 -0.99 23.90
N GLU A 43 -0.68 -1.85 23.39
CA GLU A 43 -1.73 -2.46 24.19
C GLU A 43 -1.15 -3.27 25.35
N TYR A 44 -0.12 -4.08 25.08
CA TYR A 44 0.58 -4.87 26.08
C TYR A 44 1.27 -4.02 27.16
N PHE A 45 1.93 -2.91 26.79
CA PHE A 45 2.62 -2.05 27.76
C PHE A 45 1.69 -1.11 28.53
N THR A 46 0.53 -0.77 27.96
CA THR A 46 -0.38 0.23 28.54
C THR A 46 -1.53 -0.42 29.31
N ASP A 47 -1.75 -1.74 29.17
CA ASP A 47 -2.92 -2.49 29.66
C ASP A 47 -4.26 -1.84 29.24
N LYS A 48 -4.24 -1.11 28.12
CA LYS A 48 -5.39 -0.39 27.57
C LYS A 48 -5.50 -0.71 26.11
N GLY A 49 -6.66 -1.24 25.72
CA GLY A 49 -6.98 -1.52 24.33
C GLY A 49 -6.84 -0.27 23.48
N VAL A 50 -6.30 -0.40 22.27
CA VAL A 50 -6.06 0.78 21.40
C VAL A 50 -7.36 1.48 21.01
N LEU A 51 -8.50 0.77 21.02
CA LEU A 51 -9.84 1.34 20.85
C LEU A 51 -10.28 2.24 22.01
N SER A 52 -9.72 2.06 23.20
CA SER A 52 -10.01 2.93 24.35
C SER A 52 -9.52 4.36 24.12
N TRP A 53 -8.55 4.56 23.23
CA TRP A 53 -8.06 5.89 22.86
C TRP A 53 -9.04 6.62 21.95
N LEU A 54 -9.88 5.88 21.23
CA LEU A 54 -10.99 6.41 20.43
C LEU A 54 -12.25 6.64 21.28
N GLY A 55 -12.18 6.46 22.61
CA GLY A 55 -13.29 6.64 23.53
C GLY A 55 -14.28 5.47 23.56
N LEU A 56 -13.96 4.36 22.89
CA LEU A 56 -14.78 3.15 22.86
C LEU A 56 -14.30 2.21 23.98
N LYS A 57 -15.17 1.89 24.93
CA LYS A 57 -14.87 1.07 26.10
C LYS A 57 -15.28 -0.38 25.88
#